data_AF-A0A8H7CXF2-F1
#
_entry.id   AF-A0A8H7CXF2-F1
#
_cell.length_a   1.000
_cell.length_b   1.000
_cell.length_c   1.000
_cell.angle_alpha   90.00
_cell.angle_beta   90.00
_cell.angle_gamma   90.00
#
_symmetry.space_group_name_H-M   'P 1'
#
loop_
_entity.id
_entity.type
_entity.pdbx_description
1 polymer ?
#
loop_
_entity_poly.entity_id
_entity_poly.type
_entity_poly.pdbx_seq_one_letter_code
_entity_poly.pdbx_strand_id
1 'polypeptide(L)'
;MSLISKLPADMLGEIAAQTALVDLIYLSRTCKSLHRFLKSRHFRYIWKEKLASIAGLPACPATLPEYAFADLVSLSTCQGCDSASDRTPVDWDLRVRLCQQCLSAIITTFDEAQPPICLAEFPSLKMRDVVHVRPPYPLAAHGCAFVTEELDAIRAALDVMDVGAKVVFISQRKAMMVDARVHARECRAWKARVQAEIRSRRIPLIRERLISLGWAKEVNFLHFRFDEHPLVAEPIELTNEVWDQIRPELEAYLAEQRKQLESRPKRYGGFF
;
A
#
# COMPACT_ATOMS: atom_id res chain seq x y z
N MET A 1 24.66 21.15 -9.55
CA MET A 1 23.91 22.09 -8.68
C MET A 1 22.72 22.59 -9.48
N SER A 2 21.52 22.07 -9.22
CA SER A 2 20.31 22.42 -9.99
C SER A 2 19.88 23.87 -9.70
N LEU A 3 19.46 24.61 -10.73
CA LEU A 3 18.99 26.02 -10.62
C LEU A 3 17.93 26.19 -9.53
N ILE A 4 17.06 25.18 -9.38
CA ILE A 4 15.96 25.14 -8.41
C ILE A 4 16.44 25.25 -6.96
N SER A 5 17.65 24.76 -6.65
CA SER A 5 18.21 24.86 -5.29
C SER A 5 18.68 26.27 -4.91
N LYS A 6 18.67 27.21 -5.86
CA LYS A 6 19.02 28.63 -5.65
C LYS A 6 17.80 29.53 -5.52
N LEU A 7 16.59 29.00 -5.69
CA LEU A 7 15.36 29.78 -5.55
C LEU A 7 15.08 30.11 -4.07
N PRO A 8 14.47 31.27 -3.77
CA PRO A 8 13.96 31.58 -2.44
C PRO A 8 12.95 30.55 -1.95
N ALA A 9 12.84 30.41 -0.63
CA ALA A 9 12.00 29.39 -0.02
C ALA A 9 10.52 29.51 -0.40
N ASP A 10 10.02 30.74 -0.51
CA ASP A 10 8.63 31.03 -0.84
C ASP A 10 8.29 30.57 -2.26
N MET A 11 9.17 30.84 -3.24
CA MET A 11 8.97 30.39 -4.62
C MET A 11 8.97 28.86 -4.74
N LEU A 12 9.84 28.19 -3.99
CA LEU A 12 9.85 26.73 -3.94
C LEU A 12 8.58 26.17 -3.29
N GLY A 13 8.04 26.87 -2.28
CA GLY A 13 6.76 26.56 -1.67
C GLY A 13 5.61 26.64 -2.66
N GLU A 14 5.53 27.73 -3.43
CA GLU A 14 4.51 27.92 -4.47
C GLU A 14 4.57 26.83 -5.54
N ILE A 15 5.77 26.53 -6.05
CA ILE A 15 5.95 25.44 -7.02
C ILE A 15 5.46 24.11 -6.43
N ALA A 16 5.89 23.78 -5.21
CA ALA A 16 5.49 22.55 -4.54
C ALA A 16 3.97 22.49 -4.27
N ALA A 17 3.34 23.62 -3.94
CA ALA A 17 1.89 23.71 -3.76
C ALA A 17 1.13 23.38 -5.06
N GLN A 18 1.64 23.80 -6.22
CA GLN A 18 1.00 23.56 -7.52
C GLN A 18 1.27 22.17 -8.12
N THR A 19 2.29 21.44 -7.67
CA THR A 19 2.60 20.09 -8.18
C THR A 19 1.61 19.02 -7.71
N ALA A 20 1.35 17.98 -8.50
CA ALA A 20 0.59 16.83 -7.99
C ALA A 20 1.38 16.10 -6.87
N LEU A 21 0.69 15.36 -6.00
CA LEU A 21 1.33 14.70 -4.86
C LEU A 21 2.46 13.75 -5.29
N VAL A 22 2.21 12.97 -6.33
CA VAL A 22 3.18 12.02 -6.91
C VAL A 22 4.43 12.77 -7.42
N ASP A 23 4.23 13.85 -8.16
CA ASP A 23 5.31 14.68 -8.70
C ASP A 23 6.13 15.35 -7.60
N LEU A 24 5.46 15.81 -6.53
CA LEU A 24 6.14 16.40 -5.38
C LEU A 24 7.08 15.40 -4.70
N ILE A 25 6.68 14.13 -4.64
CA ILE A 25 7.53 13.07 -4.07
C ILE A 25 8.69 12.78 -4.99
N TYR A 26 8.47 12.64 -6.30
CA TYR A 26 9.57 12.47 -7.25
C TYR A 26 10.54 13.65 -7.20
N LEU A 27 10.04 14.88 -7.16
CA LEU A 27 10.84 16.09 -7.00
C LEU A 27 11.70 16.01 -5.73
N SER A 28 11.12 15.57 -4.61
CA SER A 28 11.85 15.39 -3.35
C SER A 28 12.97 14.33 -3.43
N ARG A 29 12.93 13.41 -4.40
CA ARG A 29 13.93 12.36 -4.60
C ARG A 29 15.02 12.76 -5.61
N THR A 30 14.82 13.82 -6.40
CA THR A 30 15.81 14.27 -7.41
C THR A 30 17.06 14.91 -6.82
N CYS A 31 16.97 15.55 -5.65
CA CYS A 31 18.06 16.32 -5.08
C CYS A 31 18.05 16.31 -3.55
N LYS A 32 19.21 16.06 -2.92
CA LYS A 32 19.35 16.03 -1.45
C LYS A 32 18.93 17.35 -0.78
N SER A 33 19.15 18.50 -1.42
CA SER A 33 18.73 19.80 -0.87
C SER A 33 17.20 19.95 -0.90
N LEU A 34 16.57 19.66 -2.05
CA LEU A 34 15.10 19.63 -2.18
C LEU A 34 14.48 18.63 -1.22
N HIS A 35 15.07 17.44 -1.09
CA HIS A 35 14.62 16.42 -0.14
C HIS A 35 14.53 16.97 1.28
N ARG A 36 15.64 17.54 1.78
CA ARG A 36 15.73 18.09 3.13
C ARG A 36 14.78 19.28 3.31
N PHE A 37 14.66 20.10 2.28
CA PHE A 37 13.82 21.29 2.28
C PHE A 37 12.32 20.94 2.34
N LEU A 38 11.83 20.11 1.41
CA LEU A 38 10.43 19.70 1.33
C LEU A 38 9.97 18.87 2.54
N LYS A 39 10.89 18.12 3.17
CA LYS A 39 10.62 17.38 4.42
C LYS A 39 10.65 18.23 5.68
N SER A 40 11.10 19.47 5.59
CA SER A 40 11.23 20.32 6.78
C SER A 40 9.85 20.69 7.34
N ARG A 41 9.82 21.06 8.63
CA ARG A 41 8.61 21.52 9.31
C ARG A 41 7.91 22.68 8.59
N HIS A 42 8.67 23.50 7.87
CA HIS A 42 8.16 24.69 7.19
C HIS A 42 7.24 24.34 6.03
N PHE A 43 7.51 23.24 5.31
CA PHE A 43 6.71 22.80 4.15
C PHE A 43 5.71 21.70 4.50
N ARG A 44 5.56 21.37 5.79
CA ARG A 44 4.62 20.36 6.28
C ARG A 44 3.18 20.65 5.84
N TYR A 45 2.80 21.93 5.73
CA TYR A 45 1.45 22.33 5.31
C TYR A 45 1.10 21.84 3.90
N ILE A 46 2.07 21.84 2.96
CA ILE A 46 1.86 21.38 1.58
C ILE A 46 1.46 19.91 1.58
N TRP A 47 2.18 19.08 2.33
CA TRP A 47 1.87 17.66 2.44
C TRP A 47 0.51 17.42 3.08
N LYS A 48 0.19 18.15 4.16
CA LYS A 48 -1.12 18.09 4.81
C LYS A 48 -2.26 18.41 3.85
N GLU A 49 -2.13 19.50 3.11
CA GLU A 49 -3.15 19.96 2.16
C GLU A 49 -3.36 18.93 1.04
N LYS A 50 -2.28 18.43 0.44
CA LYS A 50 -2.36 17.41 -0.62
C LYS A 50 -2.92 16.08 -0.14
N LEU A 51 -2.64 15.69 1.10
CA LEU A 51 -3.25 14.49 1.69
C LEU A 51 -4.75 14.72 1.96
N ALA A 52 -5.12 15.89 2.46
CA ALA A 52 -6.51 16.24 2.74
C ALA A 52 -7.37 16.32 1.46
N SER A 53 -6.78 16.62 0.31
CA SER A 53 -7.50 16.59 -0.97
C SER A 53 -7.80 15.18 -1.48
N ILE A 54 -7.23 14.12 -0.89
CA ILE A 54 -7.49 12.73 -1.30
C ILE A 54 -8.80 12.26 -0.66
N ALA A 55 -9.81 12.03 -1.52
CA ALA A 55 -11.13 11.63 -1.09
C ALA A 55 -11.11 10.36 -0.21
N GLY A 56 -11.71 10.49 0.98
CA GLY A 56 -11.89 9.40 1.94
C GLY A 56 -10.60 8.84 2.55
N LEU A 57 -9.45 9.47 2.32
CA LEU A 57 -8.17 9.07 2.93
C LEU A 57 -8.22 9.32 4.44
N PRO A 58 -7.78 8.37 5.28
CA PRO A 58 -7.63 8.59 6.71
C PRO A 58 -6.69 9.76 7.01
N ALA A 59 -6.96 10.49 8.09
CA ALA A 59 -6.08 11.57 8.51
C ALA A 59 -4.69 11.04 8.88
N CYS A 60 -3.64 11.77 8.52
CA CYS A 60 -2.27 11.41 8.86
C CYS A 60 -2.12 11.35 10.40
N PRO A 61 -1.66 10.22 10.98
CA PRO A 61 -1.56 10.07 12.42
C PRO A 61 -0.38 10.88 12.94
N ALA A 62 -0.45 11.35 14.18
CA ALA A 62 0.59 12.19 14.78
C ALA A 62 1.98 11.51 14.83
N THR A 63 2.00 10.18 14.84
CA THR A 63 3.21 9.35 14.88
C THR A 63 3.85 9.12 13.50
N LEU A 64 3.27 9.65 12.43
CA LEU A 64 3.79 9.53 11.07
C LEU A 64 3.94 10.93 10.45
N PRO A 65 5.14 11.31 9.96
CA PRO A 65 5.30 12.54 9.19
C PRO A 65 4.46 12.51 7.91
N GLU A 66 3.87 13.63 7.53
CA GLU A 66 2.97 13.72 6.38
C GLU A 66 3.65 13.37 5.06
N TYR A 67 4.92 13.75 4.89
CA TYR A 67 5.69 13.33 3.72
C TYR A 67 5.77 11.79 3.64
N ALA A 68 5.96 11.11 4.77
CA ALA A 68 6.11 9.65 4.79
C ALA A 68 4.77 9.00 4.49
N PHE A 69 3.67 9.55 5.02
CA PHE A 69 2.34 9.08 4.67
C PHE A 69 2.00 9.32 3.20
N ALA A 70 2.35 10.49 2.65
CA ALA A 70 2.23 10.82 1.23
C ALA A 70 2.98 9.80 0.36
N ASP A 71 4.19 9.43 0.74
CA ASP A 71 4.99 8.42 0.05
C ASP A 71 4.29 7.04 0.05
N LEU A 72 3.72 6.64 1.19
CA LEU A 72 2.96 5.39 1.30
C LEU A 72 1.71 5.37 0.42
N VAL A 73 0.96 6.47 0.31
CA VAL A 73 -0.34 6.46 -0.40
C VAL A 73 -0.22 6.61 -1.92
N SER A 74 0.87 7.22 -2.42
CA SER A 74 0.94 7.72 -3.80
C SER A 74 1.82 6.88 -4.73
N LEU A 75 3.02 6.48 -4.31
CA LEU A 75 3.96 5.76 -5.16
C LEU A 75 3.66 4.26 -5.19
N SER A 76 4.24 3.54 -6.15
CA SER A 76 4.22 2.08 -6.24
C SER A 76 5.62 1.46 -6.20
N THR A 77 6.67 2.27 -6.04
CA THR A 77 8.07 1.84 -6.01
C THR A 77 8.50 1.41 -4.61
N CYS A 78 9.50 0.54 -4.54
CA CYS A 78 10.12 0.18 -3.27
C CYS A 78 10.87 1.38 -2.67
N GLN A 79 10.66 1.67 -1.38
CA GLN A 79 11.36 2.75 -0.67
C GLN A 79 12.85 2.45 -0.43
N GLY A 80 13.26 1.18 -0.50
CA GLY A 80 14.64 0.75 -0.24
C GLY A 80 15.53 0.78 -1.49
N CYS A 81 15.03 0.25 -2.61
CA CYS A 81 15.81 0.11 -3.85
C CYS A 81 15.28 0.92 -5.04
N ASP A 82 14.19 1.67 -4.86
CA ASP A 82 13.51 2.45 -5.90
C ASP A 82 13.03 1.63 -7.12
N SER A 83 13.10 0.30 -7.07
CA SER A 83 12.62 -0.53 -8.17
C SER A 83 11.11 -0.40 -8.36
N ALA A 84 10.71 -0.29 -9.61
CA ALA A 84 9.31 -0.30 -10.05
C ALA A 84 8.85 -1.69 -10.53
N SER A 85 9.72 -2.71 -10.41
CA SER A 85 9.57 -4.00 -11.09
C SER A 85 8.31 -4.76 -10.70
N ASP A 86 7.82 -4.57 -9.49
CA ASP A 86 6.56 -5.10 -9.01
C ASP A 86 5.92 -4.05 -8.12
N ARG A 87 4.64 -3.72 -8.37
CA ARG A 87 3.84 -2.77 -7.58
C ARG A 87 3.85 -3.16 -6.12
N THR A 88 4.86 -2.68 -5.41
CA THR A 88 5.21 -3.16 -4.08
C THR A 88 4.10 -2.73 -3.15
N PRO A 89 3.34 -3.63 -2.51
CA PRO A 89 2.23 -3.21 -1.66
C PRO A 89 2.71 -2.46 -0.43
N VAL A 90 1.85 -1.59 0.11
CA VAL A 90 2.11 -0.97 1.41
C VAL A 90 1.87 -2.00 2.50
N ASP A 91 2.84 -2.15 3.38
CA ASP A 91 2.64 -2.76 4.69
C ASP A 91 2.17 -1.68 5.66
N TRP A 92 0.85 -1.62 5.89
CA TRP A 92 0.27 -0.61 6.77
C TRP A 92 0.58 -0.85 8.26
N ASP A 93 0.91 -2.09 8.63
CA ASP A 93 1.24 -2.42 10.03
C ASP A 93 2.65 -1.96 10.37
N LEU A 94 3.60 -2.14 9.45
CA LEU A 94 4.97 -1.65 9.59
C LEU A 94 5.17 -0.22 9.07
N ARG A 95 4.17 0.33 8.35
CA ARG A 95 4.19 1.65 7.70
C ARG A 95 5.34 1.81 6.69
N VAL A 96 5.58 0.78 5.91
CA VAL A 96 6.64 0.76 4.87
C VAL A 96 6.09 0.27 3.54
N ARG A 97 6.80 0.59 2.46
CA ARG A 97 6.59 0.04 1.12
C ARG A 97 7.91 -0.54 0.62
N LEU A 98 8.15 -1.82 0.92
CA LEU A 98 9.40 -2.49 0.59
C LEU A 98 9.14 -3.78 -0.19
N CYS A 99 9.93 -4.00 -1.23
CA CYS A 99 9.94 -5.29 -1.92
C CYS A 99 10.42 -6.37 -0.95
N GLN A 100 10.17 -7.64 -1.27
CA GLN A 100 10.46 -8.74 -0.36
C GLN A 100 11.94 -8.76 0.09
N GLN A 101 12.87 -8.46 -0.84
CA GLN A 101 14.31 -8.40 -0.55
C GLN A 101 14.66 -7.28 0.43
N CYS A 102 14.18 -6.05 0.18
CA CYS A 102 14.42 -4.92 1.09
C CYS A 102 13.74 -5.12 2.44
N LEU A 103 12.55 -5.72 2.46
CA LEU A 103 11.85 -6.02 3.70
C LEU A 103 12.64 -7.03 4.53
N SER A 104 13.08 -8.14 3.94
CA SER A 104 13.87 -9.17 4.63
C SER A 104 15.18 -8.64 5.22
N ALA A 105 15.71 -7.54 4.70
CA ALA A 105 16.94 -6.92 5.20
C ALA A 105 16.73 -6.11 6.49
N ILE A 106 15.49 -5.69 6.79
CA ILE A 106 15.19 -4.82 7.94
C ILE A 106 14.28 -5.45 8.99
N ILE A 107 13.67 -6.60 8.69
CA ILE A 107 12.79 -7.29 9.63
C ILE A 107 13.53 -8.39 10.39
N THR A 108 13.10 -8.63 11.61
CA THR A 108 13.37 -9.89 12.30
C THR A 108 12.05 -10.62 12.55
N THR A 109 12.06 -11.93 12.35
CA THR A 109 10.92 -12.84 12.59
C THR A 109 11.08 -13.55 13.92
N PHE A 110 10.00 -13.69 14.68
CA PHE A 110 10.03 -14.42 15.95
C PHE A 110 8.84 -15.35 16.09
N ASP A 111 9.09 -16.45 16.79
CA ASP A 111 8.04 -17.28 17.38
C ASP A 111 7.59 -16.61 18.70
N GLU A 112 6.28 -16.49 18.92
CA GLU A 112 5.69 -15.82 20.09
C GLU A 112 6.08 -16.51 21.42
N ALA A 113 6.59 -17.74 21.38
CA ALA A 113 7.05 -18.49 22.55
C ALA A 113 8.29 -17.90 23.25
N GLN A 114 9.11 -17.09 22.58
CA GLN A 114 10.27 -16.40 23.18
C GLN A 114 10.31 -14.92 22.78
N PRO A 115 9.60 -14.04 23.52
CA PRO A 115 9.54 -12.64 23.19
C PRO A 115 10.94 -12.00 23.26
N PRO A 116 11.34 -11.24 22.23
CA PRO A 116 12.60 -10.51 22.25
C PRO A 116 12.67 -9.41 23.31
N ILE A 117 11.53 -8.99 23.86
CA ILE A 117 11.40 -8.12 25.02
C ILE A 117 10.64 -8.93 26.08
N CYS A 118 11.38 -9.47 27.05
CA CYS A 118 10.84 -10.11 28.23
C CYS A 118 11.27 -9.29 29.45
N LEU A 119 10.34 -8.51 29.99
CA LEU A 119 10.57 -7.80 31.25
C LEU A 119 9.97 -8.64 32.37
N ALA A 120 10.80 -9.09 33.32
CA ALA A 120 10.35 -9.88 34.46
C ALA A 120 9.30 -9.11 35.29
N GLU A 121 9.40 -7.78 35.33
CA GLU A 121 8.44 -6.92 36.04
C GLU A 121 7.09 -6.79 35.30
N PHE A 122 7.02 -7.17 34.01
CA PHE A 122 5.83 -7.03 33.16
C PHE A 122 5.50 -8.32 32.39
N PRO A 123 5.09 -9.41 33.07
CA PRO A 123 4.87 -10.71 32.45
C PRO A 123 3.73 -10.75 31.42
N SER A 124 2.83 -9.75 31.43
CA SER A 124 1.73 -9.64 30.47
C SER A 124 2.02 -8.75 29.26
N LEU A 125 3.21 -8.13 29.19
CA LEU A 125 3.58 -7.24 28.09
C LEU A 125 3.75 -8.04 26.80
N LYS A 126 3.04 -7.64 25.74
CA LYS A 126 3.18 -8.27 24.42
C LYS A 126 4.01 -7.38 23.50
N MET A 127 4.71 -7.98 22.53
CA MET A 127 5.52 -7.24 21.56
C MET A 127 4.72 -6.15 20.83
N ARG A 128 3.50 -6.50 20.38
CA ARG A 128 2.55 -5.58 19.72
C ARG A 128 2.08 -4.40 20.59
N ASP A 129 2.36 -4.41 21.89
CA ASP A 129 2.06 -3.28 22.77
C ASP A 129 3.14 -2.20 22.68
N VAL A 130 4.34 -2.51 22.16
CA VAL A 130 5.48 -1.58 22.19
C VAL A 130 6.16 -1.33 20.85
N VAL A 131 6.03 -2.25 19.88
CA VAL A 131 6.58 -2.12 18.52
C VAL A 131 5.52 -2.37 17.45
N HIS A 132 5.78 -1.89 16.23
CA HIS A 132 4.96 -2.23 15.07
C HIS A 132 5.17 -3.69 14.70
N VAL A 133 4.08 -4.43 14.52
CA VAL A 133 4.11 -5.87 14.24
C VAL A 133 3.33 -6.17 12.98
N ARG A 134 4.00 -6.78 12.01
CA ARG A 134 3.38 -7.45 10.87
C ARG A 134 2.88 -8.82 11.32
N PRO A 135 1.56 -9.08 11.26
CA PRO A 135 1.04 -10.40 11.60
C PRO A 135 1.49 -11.46 10.57
N PRO A 136 1.52 -12.74 10.95
CA PRO A 136 1.80 -13.82 10.02
C PRO A 136 0.78 -13.81 8.88
N TYR A 137 1.26 -13.84 7.63
CA TYR A 137 0.41 -14.09 6.48
C TYR A 137 0.08 -15.59 6.42
N PRO A 138 -1.15 -15.99 6.06
CA PRO A 138 -1.64 -17.37 6.19
C PRO A 138 -0.90 -18.44 5.35
N LEU A 139 0.16 -18.08 4.61
CA LEU A 139 0.93 -18.98 3.75
C LEU A 139 2.43 -19.06 4.09
N ALA A 140 2.91 -18.35 5.12
CA ALA A 140 4.31 -18.45 5.55
C ALA A 140 4.38 -19.05 6.95
N ALA A 141 5.16 -20.11 7.11
CA ALA A 141 5.44 -20.80 8.37
C ALA A 141 6.27 -19.98 9.37
N HIS A 142 6.22 -18.66 9.29
CA HIS A 142 7.01 -17.73 10.10
C HIS A 142 6.06 -16.91 10.96
N GLY A 143 6.40 -16.77 12.24
CA GLY A 143 5.64 -15.99 13.21
C GLY A 143 5.63 -14.49 12.88
N CYS A 144 5.23 -13.69 13.86
CA CYS A 144 5.18 -12.24 13.74
C CYS A 144 6.55 -11.65 13.29
N ALA A 145 6.50 -10.60 12.48
CA ALA A 145 7.69 -9.85 12.04
C ALA A 145 7.61 -8.39 12.46
N PHE A 146 8.77 -7.76 12.67
CA PHE A 146 8.87 -6.35 13.07
C PHE A 146 10.20 -5.78 12.60
N VAL A 147 10.30 -4.44 12.61
CA VAL A 147 11.52 -3.73 12.21
C VAL A 147 12.59 -3.90 13.28
N THR A 148 13.75 -4.42 12.89
CA THR A 148 14.89 -4.71 13.78
C THR A 148 15.34 -3.46 14.53
N GLU A 149 15.51 -2.34 13.81
CA GLU A 149 15.95 -1.07 14.41
C GLU A 149 14.95 -0.52 15.44
N GLU A 150 13.63 -0.67 15.20
CA GLU A 150 12.63 -0.25 16.20
C GLU A 150 12.72 -1.12 17.45
N LEU A 151 12.83 -2.44 17.27
CA LEU A 151 12.95 -3.36 18.39
C LEU A 151 14.17 -3.05 19.25
N ASP A 152 15.34 -2.89 18.62
CA ASP A 152 16.59 -2.64 19.34
C ASP A 152 16.57 -1.28 20.05
N ALA A 153 15.95 -0.26 19.44
CA ALA A 153 15.75 1.04 20.08
C ALA A 153 14.84 0.94 21.32
N ILE A 154 13.77 0.15 21.25
CA ILE A 154 12.87 -0.08 22.40
C ILE A 154 13.59 -0.83 23.51
N ARG A 155 14.35 -1.89 23.18
CA ARG A 155 15.15 -2.65 24.14
C ARG A 155 16.15 -1.76 24.88
N ALA A 156 16.96 -1.03 24.12
CA ALA A 156 17.95 -0.12 24.67
C ALA A 156 17.31 0.96 25.57
N ALA A 157 16.13 1.46 25.21
CA ALA A 157 15.40 2.41 26.03
C ALA A 157 14.92 1.78 27.36
N LEU A 158 14.39 0.55 27.32
CA LEU A 158 13.88 -0.14 28.49
C LEU A 158 15.00 -0.59 29.46
N ASP A 159 16.18 -0.96 28.94
CA ASP A 159 17.30 -1.47 29.75
C ASP A 159 17.88 -0.44 30.72
N VAL A 160 17.81 0.85 30.37
CA VAL A 160 18.36 1.95 31.18
C VAL A 160 17.33 2.64 32.08
N MET A 161 16.05 2.29 31.95
CA MET A 161 14.96 2.89 32.71
C MET A 161 14.70 2.16 34.04
N ASP A 162 14.41 2.92 35.09
CA ASP A 162 13.84 2.35 36.32
C ASP A 162 12.40 1.84 36.09
N VAL A 163 11.89 1.05 37.04
CA VAL A 163 10.56 0.42 36.93
C VAL A 163 9.44 1.46 36.76
N GLY A 164 9.51 2.60 37.46
CA GLY A 164 8.51 3.67 37.34
C GLY A 164 8.53 4.32 35.96
N ALA A 165 9.72 4.60 35.43
CA ALA A 165 9.90 5.13 34.07
C ALA A 165 9.42 4.12 33.00
N LYS A 166 9.69 2.82 33.16
CA LYS A 166 9.19 1.75 32.28
C LYS A 166 7.66 1.74 32.21
N VAL A 167 6.96 1.88 33.35
CA VAL A 167 5.48 1.94 33.37
C VAL A 167 4.95 3.05 32.48
N VAL A 168 5.50 4.26 32.63
CA VAL A 168 5.08 5.43 31.85
C VAL A 168 5.38 5.21 30.36
N PHE A 169 6.59 4.78 30.03
CA PHE A 169 7.02 4.53 28.65
C PHE A 169 6.15 3.47 27.96
N ILE A 170 5.92 2.32 28.61
CA ILE A 170 5.09 1.23 28.09
C ILE A 170 3.66 1.71 27.87
N SER A 171 3.09 2.48 28.81
CA SER A 171 1.72 2.98 28.68
C SER A 171 1.55 3.90 27.47
N GLN A 172 2.51 4.81 27.25
CA GLN A 172 2.52 5.71 26.10
C GLN A 172 2.69 4.93 24.78
N ARG A 173 3.65 4.00 24.74
CA ARG A 173 3.86 3.16 23.57
C ARG A 173 2.65 2.30 23.23
N LYS A 174 1.97 1.75 24.24
CA LYS A 174 0.74 0.98 24.05
C LYS A 174 -0.36 1.79 23.40
N ALA A 175 -0.57 3.03 23.85
CA ALA A 175 -1.52 3.95 23.21
C ALA A 175 -1.13 4.20 21.75
N MET A 176 0.15 4.52 21.48
CA MET A 176 0.65 4.73 20.12
C MET A 176 0.45 3.50 19.22
N MET A 177 0.68 2.28 19.72
CA MET A 177 0.49 1.05 18.95
C MET A 177 -0.99 0.71 18.72
N VAL A 178 -1.89 1.10 19.63
CA VAL A 178 -3.35 1.02 19.40
C VAL A 178 -3.73 1.94 18.25
N ASP A 179 -3.34 3.21 18.31
CA ASP A 179 -3.63 4.20 17.26
C ASP A 179 -3.05 3.77 15.91
N ALA A 180 -1.83 3.23 15.90
CA ALA A 180 -1.19 2.73 14.69
C ALA A 180 -1.98 1.60 14.03
N ARG A 181 -2.50 0.65 14.81
CA ARG A 181 -3.31 -0.46 14.30
C ARG A 181 -4.67 -0.02 13.80
N VAL A 182 -5.30 0.94 14.48
CA VAL A 182 -6.56 1.55 14.03
C VAL A 182 -6.34 2.25 12.69
N HIS A 183 -5.33 3.12 12.61
CA HIS A 183 -4.98 3.82 11.38
C HIS A 183 -4.63 2.84 10.24
N ALA A 184 -3.87 1.78 10.52
CA ALA A 184 -3.55 0.75 9.52
C ALA A 184 -4.80 0.05 8.97
N ARG A 185 -5.78 -0.25 9.84
CA ARG A 185 -7.09 -0.82 9.43
C ARG A 185 -7.87 0.17 8.56
N GLU A 186 -7.91 1.44 8.94
CA GLU A 186 -8.59 2.48 8.16
C GLU A 186 -7.95 2.67 6.78
N CYS A 187 -6.62 2.66 6.70
CA CYS A 187 -5.90 2.75 5.43
C CYS A 187 -6.16 1.55 4.52
N ARG A 188 -6.19 0.33 5.07
CA ARG A 188 -6.59 -0.89 4.34
C ARG A 188 -8.01 -0.77 3.81
N ALA A 189 -8.95 -0.34 4.65
CA ALA A 189 -10.35 -0.17 4.26
C ALA A 189 -10.51 0.89 3.17
N TRP A 190 -9.84 2.04 3.30
CA TRP A 190 -9.81 3.07 2.28
C TRP A 190 -9.26 2.53 0.95
N LYS A 191 -8.10 1.85 0.97
CA LYS A 191 -7.49 1.32 -0.26
C LYS A 191 -8.40 0.31 -0.94
N ALA A 192 -9.05 -0.58 -0.17
CA ALA A 192 -10.02 -1.54 -0.69
C ALA A 192 -11.23 -0.85 -1.35
N ARG A 193 -11.77 0.22 -0.73
CA ARG A 193 -12.85 1.02 -1.33
C ARG A 193 -12.45 1.65 -2.65
N VAL A 194 -11.29 2.33 -2.70
CA VAL A 194 -10.78 2.95 -3.93
C VAL A 194 -10.58 1.91 -5.03
N GLN A 195 -10.02 0.75 -4.71
CA GLN A 195 -9.86 -0.33 -5.68
C GLN A 195 -11.20 -0.89 -6.18
N ALA A 196 -12.19 -1.03 -5.29
CA ALA A 196 -13.53 -1.47 -5.66
C ALA A 196 -14.24 -0.45 -6.58
N GLU A 197 -14.09 0.84 -6.32
CA GLU A 197 -14.64 1.90 -7.16
C GLU A 197 -14.01 1.95 -8.56
N ILE A 198 -12.69 1.76 -8.66
CA ILE A 198 -12.03 1.63 -9.96
C ILE A 198 -12.58 0.41 -10.71
N ARG A 199 -12.70 -0.75 -10.04
CA ARG A 199 -13.27 -1.97 -10.64
C ARG A 199 -14.70 -1.76 -11.11
N SER A 200 -15.55 -1.10 -10.32
CA SER A 200 -16.96 -0.89 -10.67
C SER A 200 -17.14 -0.02 -11.91
N ARG A 201 -16.19 0.87 -12.20
CA ARG A 201 -16.16 1.69 -13.43
C ARG A 201 -15.48 0.95 -14.59
N ARG A 202 -14.39 0.23 -14.32
CA ARG A 202 -13.57 -0.45 -15.32
C ARG A 202 -14.28 -1.63 -15.99
N ILE A 203 -14.91 -2.49 -15.20
CA ILE A 203 -15.51 -3.74 -15.69
C ILE A 203 -16.57 -3.48 -16.78
N PRO A 204 -17.56 -2.58 -16.58
CA PRO A 204 -18.54 -2.28 -17.63
C PRO A 204 -17.92 -1.74 -18.92
N LEU A 205 -16.91 -0.87 -18.82
CA LEU A 205 -16.23 -0.31 -19.99
C LEU A 205 -15.51 -1.39 -20.81
N ILE A 206 -14.81 -2.32 -20.14
CA ILE A 206 -14.17 -3.46 -20.80
C ILE A 206 -15.22 -4.34 -21.48
N ARG A 207 -16.32 -4.66 -20.77
CA ARG A 207 -17.43 -5.46 -21.32
C ARG A 207 -17.99 -4.81 -22.59
N GLU A 208 -18.30 -3.52 -22.54
CA GLU A 208 -18.85 -2.77 -23.67
C GLU A 208 -17.90 -2.81 -24.88
N ARG A 209 -16.60 -2.53 -24.68
CA ARG A 209 -15.61 -2.58 -25.76
C ARG A 209 -15.53 -3.97 -26.38
N LEU A 210 -15.47 -5.05 -25.59
CA LEU A 210 -15.41 -6.42 -26.13
C LEU A 210 -16.70 -6.84 -26.83
N ILE A 211 -17.86 -6.45 -26.30
CA ILE A 211 -19.17 -6.69 -26.94
C ILE A 211 -19.21 -6.01 -28.31
N SER A 212 -18.73 -4.77 -28.42
CA SER A 212 -18.67 -4.04 -29.71
C SER A 212 -17.76 -4.72 -30.74
N LEU A 213 -16.79 -5.50 -30.27
CA LEU A 213 -15.86 -6.29 -31.09
C LEU A 213 -16.39 -7.71 -31.42
N GLY A 214 -17.62 -8.04 -31.01
CA GLY A 214 -18.26 -9.32 -31.36
C GLY A 214 -18.05 -10.44 -30.35
N TRP A 215 -17.61 -10.13 -29.11
CA TRP A 215 -17.37 -11.13 -28.06
C TRP A 215 -18.53 -11.27 -27.05
N ALA A 216 -19.73 -10.79 -27.39
CA ALA A 216 -20.86 -10.75 -26.48
C ALA A 216 -21.23 -12.13 -25.90
N LYS A 217 -21.17 -13.18 -26.73
CA LYS A 217 -21.53 -14.54 -26.33
C LYS A 217 -20.60 -15.05 -25.23
N GLU A 218 -19.29 -14.90 -25.40
CA GLU A 218 -18.27 -15.37 -24.47
C GLU A 218 -18.29 -14.57 -23.17
N VAL A 219 -18.33 -13.23 -23.28
CA VAL A 219 -18.38 -12.32 -22.12
C VAL A 219 -19.62 -12.59 -21.24
N ASN A 220 -20.77 -12.82 -21.86
CA ASN A 220 -22.01 -13.14 -21.12
C ASN A 220 -21.99 -14.56 -20.55
N PHE A 221 -21.45 -15.54 -21.28
CA PHE A 221 -21.33 -16.91 -20.79
C PHE A 221 -20.41 -17.03 -19.57
N LEU A 222 -19.31 -16.28 -19.56
CA LEU A 222 -18.36 -16.27 -18.46
C LEU A 222 -18.92 -15.59 -17.21
N HIS A 223 -19.80 -14.60 -17.38
CA HIS A 223 -20.45 -13.84 -16.31
C HIS A 223 -19.44 -13.43 -15.23
N PHE A 224 -19.51 -13.98 -14.02
CA PHE A 224 -18.68 -13.61 -12.88
C PHE A 224 -17.20 -13.98 -13.11
N ARG A 225 -16.92 -15.05 -13.85
CA ARG A 225 -15.54 -15.46 -14.18
C ARG A 225 -14.84 -14.44 -15.08
N PHE A 226 -15.61 -13.71 -15.90
CA PHE A 226 -15.06 -12.61 -16.68
C PHE A 226 -14.69 -11.43 -15.78
N ASP A 227 -15.56 -11.07 -14.84
CA ASP A 227 -15.34 -9.97 -13.91
C ASP A 227 -14.15 -10.22 -12.97
N GLU A 228 -13.88 -11.48 -12.64
CA GLU A 228 -12.75 -11.92 -11.82
C GLU A 228 -11.44 -12.12 -12.60
N HIS A 229 -11.47 -12.03 -13.94
CA HIS A 229 -10.26 -12.22 -14.75
C HIS A 229 -9.20 -11.17 -14.36
N PRO A 230 -7.91 -11.55 -14.17
CA PRO A 230 -6.89 -10.63 -13.64
C PRO A 230 -6.78 -9.29 -14.38
N LEU A 231 -6.78 -9.28 -15.72
CA LEU A 231 -6.71 -8.06 -16.55
C LEU A 231 -7.98 -7.18 -16.46
N VAL A 232 -9.11 -7.78 -16.09
CA VAL A 232 -10.42 -7.12 -15.97
C VAL A 232 -10.60 -6.55 -14.56
N ALA A 233 -10.31 -7.37 -13.54
CA ALA A 233 -10.40 -7.04 -12.13
C ALA A 233 -9.25 -6.16 -11.63
N GLU A 234 -8.22 -5.89 -12.43
CA GLU A 234 -7.11 -5.06 -11.98
C GLU A 234 -7.58 -3.62 -11.69
N PRO A 235 -7.32 -3.06 -10.49
CA PRO A 235 -7.79 -1.73 -10.11
C PRO A 235 -6.88 -0.63 -10.69
N ILE A 236 -6.79 -0.56 -12.01
CA ILE A 236 -6.18 0.53 -12.78
C ILE A 236 -7.27 1.21 -13.59
N GLU A 237 -7.22 2.53 -13.73
CA GLU A 237 -8.05 3.23 -14.70
C GLU A 237 -7.83 2.69 -16.12
N LEU A 238 -8.93 2.59 -16.88
CA LEU A 238 -8.88 2.09 -18.26
C LEU A 238 -8.65 3.26 -19.21
N THR A 239 -7.39 3.56 -19.50
CA THR A 239 -7.02 4.47 -20.60
C THR A 239 -7.02 3.73 -21.94
N ASN A 240 -6.91 4.45 -23.05
CA ASN A 240 -6.81 3.82 -24.37
C ASN A 240 -5.51 3.02 -24.51
N GLU A 241 -4.41 3.53 -23.97
CA GLU A 241 -3.11 2.84 -23.98
C GLU A 241 -3.17 1.55 -23.17
N VAL A 242 -3.76 1.59 -21.97
CA VAL A 242 -3.94 0.38 -21.14
C VAL A 242 -4.85 -0.62 -21.85
N TRP A 243 -5.91 -0.14 -22.51
CA TRP A 243 -6.81 -0.99 -23.29
C TRP A 243 -6.08 -1.70 -24.43
N ASP A 244 -5.27 -0.98 -25.20
CA ASP A 244 -4.53 -1.54 -26.33
C ASP A 244 -3.52 -2.61 -25.88
N GLN A 245 -2.98 -2.49 -24.67
CA GLN A 245 -2.10 -3.49 -24.06
C GLN A 245 -2.84 -4.76 -23.66
N ILE A 246 -3.98 -4.64 -22.97
CA ILE A 246 -4.70 -5.81 -22.41
C ILE A 246 -5.61 -6.50 -23.42
N ARG A 247 -6.05 -5.79 -24.46
CA ARG A 247 -7.04 -6.28 -25.42
C ARG A 247 -6.61 -7.58 -26.12
N PRO A 248 -5.38 -7.70 -26.68
CA PRO A 248 -4.97 -8.92 -27.39
C PRO A 248 -5.04 -10.16 -26.48
N GLU A 249 -4.64 -10.03 -25.22
CA GLU A 249 -4.70 -11.12 -24.24
C GLU A 249 -6.15 -11.50 -23.89
N LEU A 250 -7.04 -10.52 -23.73
CA LEU A 250 -8.45 -10.76 -23.50
C LEU A 250 -9.15 -11.42 -24.70
N GLU A 251 -8.86 -10.99 -25.92
CA GLU A 251 -9.39 -11.61 -27.14
C GLU A 251 -8.89 -13.06 -27.29
N ALA A 252 -7.62 -13.32 -26.98
CA ALA A 252 -7.07 -14.67 -26.98
C ALA A 252 -7.75 -15.58 -25.94
N TYR A 253 -7.96 -15.07 -24.71
CA TYR A 253 -8.71 -15.76 -23.67
C TYR A 253 -10.14 -16.09 -24.11
N LEU A 254 -10.85 -15.12 -24.68
CA LEU A 254 -12.23 -15.31 -25.16
C LEU A 254 -12.31 -16.26 -26.35
N ALA A 255 -11.34 -16.22 -27.27
CA ALA A 255 -11.25 -17.18 -28.37
C ALA A 255 -11.12 -18.62 -27.87
N GLU A 256 -10.35 -18.83 -26.80
CA GLU A 256 -10.24 -20.15 -26.16
C GLU A 256 -11.56 -20.59 -25.53
N GLN A 257 -12.26 -19.68 -24.84
CA GLN A 257 -13.58 -19.96 -24.28
C GLN A 257 -14.63 -20.27 -25.36
N ARG A 258 -14.55 -19.62 -26.53
CA ARG A 258 -15.40 -19.92 -27.69
C ARG A 258 -15.22 -21.36 -28.17
N LYS A 259 -13.98 -21.83 -28.32
CA LYS A 259 -13.69 -23.23 -28.70
C LYS A 259 -14.28 -24.23 -27.70
N GLN A 260 -14.17 -23.93 -26.40
CA GLN A 260 -14.73 -24.78 -25.34
C GLN A 260 -16.27 -24.80 -25.36
N LEU A 261 -16.90 -23.69 -25.74
CA LEU A 261 -18.35 -23.60 -25.92
C LEU A 261 -18.83 -24.41 -27.12
N GLU A 262 -18.06 -24.41 -28.21
CA GLU A 262 -18.39 -25.12 -29.45
C GLU A 262 -18.14 -26.63 -29.36
N SER A 263 -17.17 -27.06 -28.54
CA SER A 263 -16.87 -28.48 -28.29
C SER A 263 -17.82 -29.13 -27.28
N ARG A 264 -18.60 -28.35 -26.52
CA ARG A 264 -19.61 -28.89 -25.62
C ARG A 264 -20.74 -29.55 -26.43
N PRO A 265 -21.04 -30.85 -26.22
CA PRO A 265 -22.15 -31.48 -26.91
C PRO A 265 -23.45 -30.73 -26.57
N LYS A 266 -24.21 -30.35 -27.61
CA LYS A 266 -25.55 -29.80 -27.44
C LYS A 266 -26.35 -30.81 -26.63
N ARG A 267 -26.72 -30.49 -25.38
CA ARG A 267 -27.74 -31.26 -24.65
C ARG A 267 -29.01 -31.14 -25.49
N TYR A 268 -29.30 -32.17 -26.27
CA TYR A 268 -30.58 -32.33 -26.92
C TYR A 268 -31.66 -32.30 -25.85
N GLY A 269 -32.67 -31.47 -26.08
CA GLY A 269 -33.84 -31.38 -25.23
C GLY A 269 -34.58 -32.72 -25.13
N GLY A 270 -35.09 -32.95 -23.93
CA GLY A 270 -36.05 -33.98 -23.55
C GLY A 270 -36.23 -33.78 -22.04
N PHE A 271 -37.38 -33.43 -21.50
CA PHE A 271 -38.73 -33.87 -21.84
C PHE A 271 -39.75 -32.73 -21.72
N PHE A 272 -40.87 -32.95 -22.42
CA PHE A 272 -42.17 -32.30 -22.24
C PHE A 272 -42.65 -32.31 -20.78
#